data_AF-A0A7V2AC83-F1
#
_entry.id   AF-A0A7V2AC83-F1
#
_cell.length_a   1.000
_cell.length_b   1.000
_cell.length_c   1.000
_cell.angle_alpha   90.00
_cell.angle_beta   90.00
_cell.angle_gamma   90.00
#
_symmetry.space_group_name_H-M   'P 1'
#
loop_
_entity.id
_entity.type
_entity.pdbx_description
1 polymer ?
#
loop_
_entity_poly.entity_id
_entity_poly.type
_entity_poly.pdbx_seq_one_letter_code
_entity_poly.pdbx_strand_id
1 'polypeptide(L)'
;MTQDVSTPQAIEDFIARWAGGGGTEKANYQLFLTELIALLGLPAPDPAGDDNELNGYVFERRVDIDKPDGTSTRGFIDLYRRGCFVCEAKQSGKTLDSSGWDKAMLAAQNQADQYVRALPQSEGRPPFIVVTDVGRSIELYAEFTRSGGTYVPFPDPGHHRIRLEDLRDPDIRE
;
A
#
# COMPACT_ATOMS: atom_id res chain seq x y z
N MET A 1 -15.04 22.31 10.18
CA MET A 1 -15.86 21.18 10.63
C MET A 1 -15.43 19.97 9.82
N THR A 2 -14.42 19.25 10.29
CA THR A 2 -14.12 17.90 9.81
C THR A 2 -15.25 17.01 10.32
N GLN A 3 -16.05 16.45 9.43
CA GLN A 3 -16.94 15.38 9.84
C GLN A 3 -16.07 14.18 10.18
N ASP A 4 -16.33 13.57 11.33
CA ASP A 4 -15.70 12.33 11.75
C ASP A 4 -16.22 11.23 10.81
N VAL A 5 -15.45 10.96 9.74
CA VAL A 5 -15.87 10.10 8.62
C VAL A 5 -15.84 8.62 9.02
N SER A 6 -15.15 8.29 10.11
CA SER A 6 -14.91 6.92 10.60
C SER A 6 -15.95 6.48 11.64
N THR A 7 -17.25 6.69 11.37
CA THR A 7 -18.29 6.20 12.28
C THR A 7 -18.21 4.67 12.44
N PRO A 8 -18.60 4.11 13.60
CA PRO A 8 -18.62 2.65 13.79
C PRO A 8 -19.38 1.89 12.70
N GLN A 9 -20.49 2.46 12.20
CA GLN A 9 -21.26 1.85 11.10
C GLN A 9 -20.47 1.83 9.78
N ALA A 10 -19.78 2.92 9.43
CA ALA A 10 -18.96 2.97 8.21
C ALA A 10 -17.82 1.93 8.24
N ILE A 11 -17.24 1.68 9.42
CA ILE A 11 -16.22 0.65 9.63
C ILE A 11 -16.81 -0.74 9.40
N GLU A 12 -17.96 -1.06 10.00
CA GLU A 12 -18.63 -2.34 9.78
C GLU A 12 -19.04 -2.55 8.32
N ASP A 13 -19.56 -1.51 7.67
CA ASP A 13 -19.96 -1.57 6.26
C ASP A 13 -18.75 -1.84 5.35
N PHE A 14 -17.61 -1.18 5.61
CA PHE A 14 -16.36 -1.42 4.90
C PHE A 14 -15.85 -2.84 5.10
N ILE A 15 -15.80 -3.32 6.35
CA ILE A 15 -15.35 -4.68 6.68
C ILE A 15 -16.28 -5.70 6.01
N ALA A 16 -17.60 -5.55 6.11
CA ALA A 16 -18.56 -6.47 5.53
C ALA A 16 -18.45 -6.53 4.00
N ARG A 17 -18.24 -5.37 3.35
CA ARG A 17 -18.06 -5.27 1.90
C ARG A 17 -16.83 -6.03 1.40
N TRP A 18 -15.72 -5.97 2.14
CA TRP A 18 -14.43 -6.49 1.67
C TRP A 18 -14.04 -7.86 2.27
N ALA A 19 -14.59 -8.25 3.41
CA ALA A 19 -14.34 -9.57 4.03
C ALA A 19 -14.97 -10.73 3.23
N GLY A 20 -16.06 -10.47 2.49
CA GLY A 20 -16.75 -11.43 1.62
C GLY A 20 -16.01 -11.65 0.30
N GLY A 21 -14.90 -12.40 0.34
CA GLY A 21 -14.05 -12.68 -0.81
C GLY A 21 -14.84 -13.19 -2.04
N GLY A 22 -14.90 -12.38 -3.09
CA GLY A 22 -15.69 -12.73 -4.28
C GLY A 22 -15.41 -11.97 -5.56
N GLY A 23 -14.28 -11.27 -5.71
CA GLY A 23 -13.93 -10.65 -6.99
C GLY A 23 -12.49 -10.97 -7.36
N THR A 24 -12.27 -11.97 -8.21
CA THR A 24 -10.96 -12.42 -8.72
C THR A 24 -10.20 -11.42 -9.59
N GLU A 25 -10.61 -10.16 -9.61
CA GLU A 25 -10.04 -9.19 -10.53
C GLU A 25 -9.06 -8.26 -9.82
N LYS A 26 -7.85 -8.26 -10.37
CA LYS A 26 -6.85 -7.19 -10.26
C LYS A 26 -7.47 -5.78 -10.43
N ALA A 27 -8.69 -5.65 -10.95
CA ALA A 27 -9.41 -4.39 -11.09
C ALA A 27 -9.85 -3.74 -9.76
N ASN A 28 -9.99 -4.50 -8.66
CA ASN A 28 -10.65 -3.97 -7.45
C ASN A 28 -9.71 -3.28 -6.44
N TYR A 29 -8.38 -3.37 -6.57
CA TYR A 29 -7.49 -2.80 -5.56
C TYR A 29 -7.62 -1.27 -5.46
N GLN A 30 -7.82 -0.56 -6.58
CA GLN A 30 -8.00 0.89 -6.56
C GLN A 30 -9.29 1.27 -5.84
N LEU A 31 -10.37 0.50 -6.04
CA LEU A 31 -11.64 0.71 -5.33
C LEU A 31 -11.48 0.47 -3.84
N PHE A 32 -10.83 -0.63 -3.45
CA PHE A 32 -10.53 -0.94 -2.04
C PHE A 32 -9.70 0.17 -1.37
N LEU A 33 -8.59 0.56 -2.00
CA LEU A 33 -7.71 1.59 -1.46
C LEU A 33 -8.40 2.96 -1.40
N THR A 34 -9.24 3.30 -2.38
CA THR A 34 -10.02 4.55 -2.36
C THR A 34 -11.02 4.56 -1.21
N GLU A 35 -11.73 3.46 -0.98
CA GLU A 35 -12.66 3.34 0.13
C GLU A 35 -11.94 3.34 1.49
N LEU A 36 -10.78 2.69 1.59
CA LEU A 36 -9.94 2.71 2.79
C LEU A 36 -9.42 4.12 3.10
N ILE A 37 -8.92 4.85 2.09
CA ILE A 37 -8.48 6.25 2.22
C ILE A 37 -9.61 7.12 2.73
N ALA A 38 -10.81 6.96 2.17
CA ALA A 38 -11.99 7.70 2.62
C ALA A 38 -12.40 7.33 4.05
N LEU A 39 -12.38 6.03 4.40
CA LEU A 39 -12.66 5.55 5.76
C LEU A 39 -11.70 6.15 6.78
N LEU A 40 -10.42 6.30 6.43
CA LEU A 40 -9.38 6.92 7.26
C LEU A 40 -9.40 8.46 7.24
N GLY A 41 -10.34 9.08 6.53
CA GLY A 41 -10.43 10.55 6.43
C GLY A 41 -9.22 11.20 5.72
N LEU A 42 -8.48 10.43 4.92
CA LEU A 42 -7.29 10.89 4.22
C LEU A 42 -7.66 11.57 2.88
N PRO A 43 -6.83 12.52 2.38
CA PRO A 43 -7.02 13.09 1.04
C PRO A 43 -7.06 12.00 -0.03
N ALA A 44 -7.89 12.18 -1.05
CA ALA A 44 -7.90 11.28 -2.20
C ALA A 44 -6.64 11.46 -3.08
N PRO A 45 -6.16 10.41 -3.76
CA PRO A 45 -5.11 10.55 -4.77
C PRO A 45 -5.60 11.35 -5.99
N ASP A 46 -4.69 12.05 -6.64
CA ASP A 46 -4.95 12.74 -7.90
C ASP A 46 -5.00 11.74 -9.08
N PRO A 47 -5.67 12.10 -10.19
CA PRO A 47 -5.53 11.37 -11.44
C PRO A 47 -4.07 11.41 -11.93
N ALA A 48 -3.56 10.27 -12.40
CA ALA A 48 -2.24 10.23 -13.02
C ALA A 48 -2.22 11.02 -14.34
N GLY A 49 -1.25 11.94 -14.48
CA GLY A 49 -0.99 12.68 -15.71
C GLY A 49 0.18 12.11 -16.52
N ASP A 50 0.35 12.62 -17.74
CA ASP A 50 1.46 12.24 -18.65
C ASP A 50 2.83 12.64 -18.10
N ASP A 51 2.91 13.78 -17.39
CA ASP A 51 4.11 14.21 -16.71
C ASP A 51 4.27 13.47 -15.38
N ASN A 52 5.10 12.44 -15.44
CA ASN A 52 5.36 11.57 -14.30
C ASN A 52 5.97 12.31 -13.10
N GLU A 53 6.70 13.41 -13.31
CA GLU A 53 7.30 14.18 -12.22
C GLU A 53 6.25 14.96 -11.40
N LEU A 54 5.07 15.23 -11.96
CA LEU A 54 3.96 15.87 -11.27
C LEU A 54 3.09 14.88 -10.50
N ASN A 55 3.23 13.58 -10.78
CA ASN A 55 2.48 12.50 -10.14
C ASN A 55 2.97 12.23 -8.70
N GLY A 56 2.62 13.13 -7.78
CA GLY A 56 3.06 13.14 -6.38
C GLY A 56 2.15 12.37 -5.41
N TYR A 57 0.86 12.18 -5.72
CA TYR A 57 -0.02 11.26 -5.00
C TYR A 57 -1.01 10.63 -5.96
N VAL A 58 -0.68 9.48 -6.55
CA VAL A 58 -1.46 8.87 -7.64
C VAL A 58 -1.48 7.35 -7.54
N PHE A 59 -2.48 6.74 -8.16
CA PHE A 59 -2.44 5.33 -8.53
C PHE A 59 -1.52 5.10 -9.74
N GLU A 60 -0.99 3.88 -9.86
CA GLU A 60 -0.18 3.41 -11.00
C GLU A 60 0.99 4.34 -11.33
N ARG A 61 1.72 4.82 -10.32
CA ARG A 61 2.90 5.68 -10.52
C ARG A 61 3.97 4.91 -11.29
N ARG A 62 4.27 5.37 -12.50
CA ARG A 62 5.33 4.78 -13.34
C ARG A 62 6.69 4.95 -12.69
N VAL A 63 7.51 3.90 -12.71
CA VAL A 63 8.94 3.94 -12.38
C VAL A 63 9.73 3.19 -13.44
N ASP A 64 10.95 3.65 -13.73
CA ASP A 64 11.86 2.96 -14.65
C ASP A 64 12.87 2.18 -13.80
N ILE A 65 12.93 0.87 -14.03
CA ILE A 65 13.72 -0.08 -13.25
C ILE A 65 14.93 -0.48 -14.07
N ASP A 66 16.06 0.12 -13.73
CA ASP A 66 17.33 -0.16 -14.38
C ASP A 66 17.87 -1.53 -13.96
N LYS A 67 18.39 -2.25 -14.95
CA LYS A 67 18.96 -3.59 -14.79
C LYS A 67 20.48 -3.55 -14.94
N PRO A 68 21.21 -4.53 -14.36
CA PRO A 68 22.66 -4.59 -14.45
C PRO A 68 23.21 -4.71 -15.89
N ASP A 69 22.40 -5.20 -16.82
CA ASP A 69 22.75 -5.30 -18.24
C ASP A 69 22.60 -3.98 -19.02
N GLY A 70 22.25 -2.88 -18.32
CA GLY A 70 22.04 -1.55 -18.90
C GLY A 70 20.67 -1.35 -19.54
N THR A 71 19.80 -2.36 -19.52
CA THR A 71 18.41 -2.19 -19.95
C THR A 71 17.54 -1.64 -18.83
N SER A 72 16.41 -1.05 -19.18
CA SER A 72 15.41 -0.59 -18.20
C SER A 72 14.06 -1.21 -18.51
N THR A 73 13.31 -1.54 -17.47
CA THR A 73 11.94 -2.02 -17.59
C THR A 73 10.99 -1.09 -16.84
N ARG A 74 9.80 -0.93 -17.37
CA ARG A 74 8.77 -0.12 -16.73
C ARG A 74 8.09 -0.90 -15.60
N GLY A 75 8.04 -0.30 -14.42
CA GLY A 75 7.21 -0.70 -13.30
C GLY A 75 6.11 0.32 -13.02
N PHE A 76 5.12 -0.09 -12.25
CA PHE A 76 4.02 0.75 -11.79
C PHE A 76 3.78 0.46 -10.31
N ILE A 77 3.92 1.49 -9.47
CA ILE A 77 3.55 1.43 -8.06
C ILE A 77 2.04 1.56 -7.98
N ASP A 78 1.36 0.62 -7.32
CA ASP A 78 -0.11 0.60 -7.28
C ASP A 78 -0.67 1.89 -6.70
N LEU A 79 -0.12 2.37 -5.57
CA LEU A 79 -0.43 3.69 -5.02
C LEU A 79 0.84 4.33 -4.43
N TYR A 80 1.16 5.55 -4.86
CA TYR A 80 2.34 6.27 -4.44
C TYR A 80 1.97 7.61 -3.86
N ARG A 81 2.55 7.97 -2.71
CA ARG A 81 2.54 9.33 -2.19
C ARG A 81 3.96 9.78 -1.88
N ARG A 82 4.44 10.77 -2.65
CA ARG A 82 5.80 11.32 -2.55
C ARG A 82 6.13 11.72 -1.12
N GLY A 83 7.25 11.22 -0.64
CA GLY A 83 7.75 11.48 0.71
C GLY A 83 6.95 10.81 1.83
N CYS A 84 5.93 10.01 1.52
CA CYS A 84 5.10 9.31 2.50
C CYS A 84 5.22 7.78 2.37
N PHE A 85 4.80 7.21 1.24
CA PHE A 85 4.81 5.75 1.07
C PHE A 85 4.84 5.29 -0.40
N VAL A 86 5.29 4.05 -0.58
CA VAL A 86 4.98 3.19 -1.74
C VAL A 86 4.04 2.10 -1.27
N CYS A 87 2.95 1.86 -1.99
CA CYS A 87 1.98 0.80 -1.70
C CYS A 87 1.94 -0.23 -2.84
N GLU A 88 2.04 -1.51 -2.48
CA GLU A 88 1.82 -2.66 -3.37
C GLU A 88 0.58 -3.43 -2.91
N ALA A 89 -0.41 -3.57 -3.79
CA ALA A 89 -1.63 -4.29 -3.54
C ALA A 89 -1.62 -5.66 -4.21
N LYS A 90 -1.94 -6.69 -3.44
CA LYS A 90 -2.14 -8.06 -3.92
C LYS A 90 -3.54 -8.51 -3.59
N GLN A 91 -4.02 -9.47 -4.37
CA GLN A 91 -5.13 -10.30 -3.97
C GLN A 91 -4.62 -11.74 -4.02
N SER A 92 -4.07 -12.19 -2.90
CA SER A 92 -3.25 -13.40 -2.86
C SER A 92 -4.04 -14.66 -3.24
N GLY A 93 -5.34 -14.68 -2.93
CA GLY A 93 -6.20 -15.86 -3.03
C GLY A 93 -5.73 -17.03 -2.15
N LYS A 94 -4.76 -16.81 -1.25
CA LYS A 94 -4.21 -17.82 -0.36
C LYS A 94 -4.96 -17.81 0.96
N THR A 95 -4.99 -18.94 1.67
CA THR A 95 -5.48 -18.99 3.04
C THR A 95 -4.64 -18.06 3.92
N LEU A 96 -5.29 -17.17 4.69
CA LEU A 96 -4.59 -16.31 5.64
C LEU A 96 -3.70 -17.15 6.56
N ASP A 97 -2.54 -16.61 6.92
CA ASP A 97 -1.54 -17.23 7.81
C ASP A 97 -0.97 -18.57 7.33
N SER A 98 -1.26 -18.96 6.08
CA SER A 98 -0.56 -20.06 5.46
C SER A 98 0.83 -19.64 5.01
N SER A 99 1.77 -20.59 4.98
CA SER A 99 3.11 -20.34 4.46
C SER A 99 3.13 -19.84 3.01
N GLY A 100 2.12 -20.21 2.22
CA GLY A 100 1.94 -19.70 0.85
C GLY A 100 1.49 -18.24 0.82
N TRP A 101 0.71 -17.81 1.80
CA TRP A 101 0.29 -16.43 1.97
C TRP A 101 1.45 -15.55 2.45
N ASP A 102 2.20 -15.97 3.47
CA ASP A 102 3.37 -15.21 3.95
C ASP A 102 4.40 -15.01 2.84
N LYS A 103 4.64 -16.05 2.01
CA LYS A 103 5.51 -15.92 0.83
C LYS A 103 4.99 -14.90 -0.18
N ALA A 104 3.67 -14.83 -0.37
CA ALA A 104 3.06 -13.87 -1.29
C ALA A 104 3.20 -12.43 -0.76
N MET A 105 2.99 -12.22 0.54
CA MET A 105 3.17 -10.92 1.20
C MET A 105 4.64 -10.48 1.17
N LEU A 106 5.57 -11.37 1.47
CA LEU A 106 7.01 -11.09 1.37
C LEU A 106 7.43 -10.76 -0.07
N ALA A 107 6.89 -11.45 -1.07
CA ALA A 107 7.17 -11.12 -2.47
C ALA A 107 6.66 -9.72 -2.86
N ALA A 108 5.50 -9.32 -2.34
CA ALA A 108 4.95 -7.98 -2.56
C ALA A 108 5.77 -6.89 -1.86
N GLN A 109 6.24 -7.14 -0.63
CA GLN A 109 7.16 -6.25 0.07
C GLN A 109 8.47 -6.05 -0.71
N ASN A 110 9.06 -7.13 -1.24
CA ASN A 110 10.26 -7.04 -2.07
C ASN A 110 10.02 -6.24 -3.36
N GLN A 111 8.84 -6.38 -3.97
CA GLN A 111 8.45 -5.60 -5.15
C GLN A 111 8.34 -4.10 -4.83
N ALA A 112 7.70 -3.75 -3.71
CA ALA A 112 7.63 -2.38 -3.24
C ALA A 112 9.03 -1.79 -2.93
N ASP A 113 9.94 -2.55 -2.31
CA ASP A 113 11.33 -2.13 -2.07
C ASP A 113 12.07 -1.85 -3.39
N GLN A 114 11.88 -2.70 -4.41
CA GLN A 114 12.43 -2.46 -5.74
C GLN A 114 11.92 -1.15 -6.36
N TYR A 115 10.63 -0.86 -6.23
CA TYR A 115 10.08 0.42 -6.69
C TYR A 115 10.63 1.61 -5.91
N VAL A 116 10.74 1.48 -4.58
CA VAL A 116 11.38 2.50 -3.76
C VAL A 116 12.77 2.83 -4.28
N ARG A 117 13.58 1.83 -4.66
CA ARG A 117 14.94 2.03 -5.22
C ARG A 117 14.93 2.66 -6.61
N ALA A 118 13.89 2.39 -7.40
CA ALA A 118 13.70 2.91 -8.75
C ALA A 118 13.14 4.35 -8.79
N LEU A 119 12.66 4.90 -7.67
CA LEU A 119 12.23 6.29 -7.63
C LEU A 119 13.38 7.26 -7.99
N PRO A 120 13.10 8.40 -8.63
CA PRO A 120 14.12 9.41 -8.90
C PRO A 120 14.80 9.89 -7.62
N GLN A 121 16.12 10.04 -7.64
CA GLN A 121 16.88 10.45 -6.46
C GLN A 121 16.45 11.81 -5.91
N SER A 122 16.02 12.73 -6.79
CA SER A 122 15.51 14.06 -6.44
C SER A 122 14.23 14.02 -5.58
N GLU A 123 13.45 12.94 -5.63
CA GLU A 123 12.25 12.77 -4.81
C GLU A 123 12.56 12.22 -3.40
N GLY A 124 13.77 11.67 -3.21
CA GLY A 124 14.15 10.91 -2.02
C GLY A 124 13.42 9.57 -1.92
N ARG A 125 13.68 8.82 -0.84
CA ARG A 125 12.95 7.59 -0.52
C ARG A 125 11.79 7.90 0.43
N PRO A 126 10.60 7.29 0.30
CA PRO A 126 9.54 7.46 1.29
C PRO A 126 9.92 6.77 2.62
N PRO A 127 9.36 7.18 3.78
CA PRO A 127 9.63 6.50 5.05
C PRO A 127 8.92 5.14 5.18
N PHE A 128 7.84 4.89 4.42
CA PHE A 128 7.04 3.67 4.53
C PHE A 128 6.93 2.88 3.22
N ILE A 129 6.88 1.55 3.37
CA ILE A 129 6.30 0.62 2.41
C ILE A 129 5.00 0.11 3.04
N VAL A 130 3.94 0.11 2.23
CA VAL A 130 2.64 -0.48 2.56
C VAL A 130 2.40 -1.66 1.64
N VAL A 131 2.00 -2.80 2.17
CA VAL A 131 1.57 -3.95 1.37
C VAL A 131 0.16 -4.30 1.78
N THR A 132 -0.76 -4.50 0.84
CA THR A 132 -2.12 -4.95 1.16
C THR A 132 -2.45 -6.26 0.49
N ASP A 133 -3.03 -7.20 1.25
CA ASP A 133 -3.86 -8.25 0.67
C ASP A 133 -5.29 -7.72 0.68
N VAL A 134 -5.79 -7.34 -0.51
CA VAL A 134 -7.04 -6.62 -0.71
C VAL A 134 -8.18 -7.31 0.01
N GLY A 135 -8.82 -6.54 0.89
CA GLY A 135 -9.94 -7.00 1.70
C GLY A 135 -9.57 -7.95 2.85
N ARG A 136 -8.28 -8.07 3.21
CA ARG A 136 -7.82 -9.04 4.22
C ARG A 136 -6.80 -8.46 5.19
N SER A 137 -5.77 -7.76 4.70
CA SER A 137 -4.74 -7.19 5.57
C SER A 137 -3.98 -6.03 4.94
N ILE A 138 -3.33 -5.25 5.80
CA ILE A 138 -2.39 -4.19 5.48
C ILE A 138 -1.12 -4.47 6.30
N GLU A 139 0.05 -4.43 5.69
CA GLU A 139 1.34 -4.58 6.35
C GLU A 139 2.16 -3.29 6.19
N LEU A 140 2.79 -2.86 7.28
CA LEU A 140 3.59 -1.65 7.34
C LEU A 140 5.06 -1.97 7.58
N TYR A 141 5.91 -1.39 6.75
CA TYR A 141 7.35 -1.45 6.90
C TYR A 141 7.93 -0.05 6.85
N ALA A 142 8.93 0.25 7.67
CA ALA A 142 9.50 1.58 7.78
C ALA A 142 11.03 1.60 7.63
N GLU A 143 11.52 2.68 7.02
CA GLU A 143 12.93 3.06 6.97
C GLU A 143 13.01 4.59 7.17
N PHE A 144 13.01 5.03 8.42
CA PHE A 144 12.84 6.45 8.77
C PHE A 144 14.03 7.34 8.40
N THR A 145 15.23 6.77 8.15
CA THR A 145 16.38 7.57 7.68
C THR A 145 16.22 8.00 6.22
N ARG A 146 15.35 7.29 5.47
CA ARG A 146 15.07 7.54 4.05
C ARG A 146 16.32 7.51 3.18
N SER A 147 17.33 6.77 3.62
CA SER A 147 18.63 6.61 2.96
C SER A 147 18.61 5.51 1.89
N GLY A 148 17.55 4.71 1.84
CA GLY A 148 17.47 3.51 0.99
C GLY A 148 18.04 2.26 1.66
N GLY A 149 18.11 2.27 2.99
CA GLY A 149 18.40 1.12 3.83
C GLY A 149 17.28 0.07 3.80
N THR A 150 17.30 -0.82 4.79
CA THR A 150 16.30 -1.89 4.90
C THR A 150 15.01 -1.38 5.54
N TYR A 151 13.88 -1.58 4.86
CA TYR A 151 12.56 -1.42 5.46
C TYR A 151 12.27 -2.59 6.39
N VAL A 152 11.99 -2.30 7.65
CA VAL A 152 11.70 -3.31 8.69
C VAL A 152 10.24 -3.23 9.12
N PRO A 153 9.64 -4.32 9.61
CA PRO A 153 8.28 -4.30 10.17
C PRO A 153 8.07 -3.16 11.17
N PHE A 154 6.99 -2.40 11.02
CA PHE A 154 6.65 -1.27 11.90
C PHE A 154 5.21 -1.41 12.43
N PRO A 155 4.95 -1.18 13.74
CA PRO A 155 5.90 -0.68 14.75
C PRO A 155 6.92 -1.72 15.20
N ASP A 156 6.60 -3.00 15.04
CA ASP A 156 7.48 -4.13 15.34
C ASP A 156 7.01 -5.40 14.59
N PRO A 157 7.79 -6.49 14.57
CA PRO A 157 7.43 -7.71 13.84
C PRO A 157 6.11 -8.37 14.26
N GLY A 158 5.63 -8.14 15.49
CA GLY A 158 4.37 -8.70 15.99
C GLY A 158 3.14 -7.88 15.60
N HIS A 159 3.29 -6.58 15.36
CA HIS A 159 2.16 -5.66 15.15
C HIS A 159 2.18 -4.95 13.79
N HIS A 160 3.10 -5.30 12.89
CA HIS A 160 3.18 -4.69 11.56
C HIS A 160 2.05 -5.06 10.60
N ARG A 161 1.24 -6.06 10.95
CA ARG A 161 0.19 -6.63 10.11
C ARG A 161 -1.15 -6.31 10.74
N ILE A 162 -1.90 -5.44 10.06
CA ILE A 162 -3.22 -4.95 10.44
C ILE A 162 -4.25 -5.71 9.63
N ARG A 163 -5.17 -6.42 10.31
CA ARG A 163 -6.33 -7.04 9.67
C ARG A 163 -7.42 -6.02 9.42
N LEU A 164 -8.37 -6.37 8.54
CA LEU A 164 -9.54 -5.51 8.36
C LEU A 164 -10.33 -5.31 9.65
N GLU A 165 -10.48 -6.38 10.44
CA GLU A 165 -11.17 -6.32 11.73
C GLU A 165 -10.49 -5.41 12.76
N ASP A 166 -9.18 -5.22 12.66
CA ASP A 166 -8.41 -4.34 13.54
C ASP A 166 -8.74 -2.87 13.29
N LEU A 167 -9.31 -2.52 12.13
CA LEU A 167 -9.83 -1.17 11.85
C LEU A 167 -10.99 -0.79 12.76
N ARG A 168 -11.50 -1.67 13.63
CA ARG A 168 -12.42 -1.30 14.72
C ARG A 168 -11.72 -0.54 15.85
N ASP A 169 -10.43 -0.76 16.03
CA ASP A 169 -9.63 -0.08 17.04
C ASP A 169 -9.24 1.34 16.58
N PRO A 170 -9.62 2.40 17.31
CA PRO A 170 -9.17 3.77 17.00
C PRO A 170 -7.66 3.92 16.98
N ASP A 171 -6.93 3.24 17.87
CA ASP A 171 -5.47 3.36 17.99
C ASP A 171 -4.73 2.81 16.76
N ILE A 172 -5.42 1.99 15.95
CA ILE A 172 -4.92 1.48 14.66
C ILE A 172 -5.19 2.49 13.52
N ARG A 173 -6.24 3.32 13.63
CA ARG A 173 -6.67 4.24 12.57
C ARG A 173 -6.04 5.63 12.68
N GLU A 174 -5.77 6.11 13.89
CA GLU A 174 -5.33 7.49 14.21
C GLU A 174 -3.82 7.61 14.44
#